data_AF-A0A2H5VCE6-F1
#
_entry.id   AF-A0A2H5VCE6-F1
#
_cell.length_a   1.000
_cell.length_b   1.000
_cell.length_c   1.000
_cell.angle_alpha   90.00
_cell.angle_beta   90.00
_cell.angle_gamma   90.00
#
_symmetry.space_group_name_H-M   'P 1'
#
loop_
_entity.id
_entity.type
_entity.pdbx_description
1 polymer ?
#
loop_
_entity_poly.entity_id
_entity_poly.type
_entity_poly.pdbx_seq_one_letter_code
_entity_poly.pdbx_strand_id
1 'polypeptide(L)'
;MLLFISGAEWIWIIVIVGVLLFGAKKIPELARSLGRATGEYEKARLEAEREIRGYRADGSKMSREKLEAIARTLGIDPSGKDDDELKAEIERAIGSSSSSSK
;
A
#
# COMPACT_ATOMS: atom_id res chain seq x y z
N MET A 1 35.24 -17.67 -13.79
CA MET A 1 34.10 -18.61 -13.76
C MET A 1 33.76 -19.11 -12.35
N LEU A 2 34.65 -19.03 -11.35
CA LEU A 2 34.43 -19.53 -9.98
C LEU A 2 33.68 -18.56 -9.03
N LEU A 3 33.62 -17.25 -9.33
CA LEU A 3 33.02 -16.25 -8.42
C LEU A 3 31.48 -16.19 -8.43
N PHE A 4 30.82 -16.72 -9.47
CA PHE A 4 29.35 -16.75 -9.52
C PHE A 4 28.73 -17.85 -8.65
N ILE A 5 29.51 -18.87 -8.29
CA ILE A 5 29.04 -20.00 -7.47
C ILE A 5 29.00 -19.59 -5.99
N SER A 6 29.95 -18.76 -5.55
CA SER A 6 30.17 -18.46 -4.14
C SER A 6 29.01 -17.76 -3.44
N GLY A 7 28.20 -16.96 -4.14
CA GLY A 7 27.09 -16.21 -3.53
C GLY A 7 25.75 -16.97 -3.46
N ALA A 8 25.49 -17.83 -4.45
CA ALA A 8 24.24 -18.59 -4.52
C ALA A 8 24.16 -19.67 -3.44
N GLU A 9 25.30 -20.25 -3.05
CA GLU A 9 25.38 -21.22 -1.94
C GLU A 9 24.95 -20.60 -0.60
N TRP A 10 25.35 -19.35 -0.32
CA TRP A 10 24.92 -18.66 0.90
C TRP A 10 23.41 -18.46 0.98
N ILE A 11 22.74 -18.20 -0.15
CA ILE A 11 21.29 -18.08 -0.21
C ILE A 11 20.63 -19.40 0.21
N TRP A 12 21.12 -20.53 -0.31
CA TRP A 12 20.61 -21.85 0.08
C TRP A 12 20.83 -22.15 1.56
N ILE A 13 21.98 -21.80 2.13
CA ILE A 13 22.26 -21.98 3.55
C ILE A 13 21.26 -21.18 4.40
N ILE A 14 21.02 -19.91 4.06
CA ILE A 14 20.05 -19.07 4.78
C ILE A 14 18.64 -19.64 4.69
N VAL A 15 18.23 -20.11 3.51
CA VAL A 15 16.92 -20.73 3.31
C VAL A 15 16.79 -22.01 4.14
N ILE A 16 17.80 -22.88 4.15
CA ILE A 16 17.79 -24.12 4.94
C ILE A 16 17.71 -23.81 6.43
N VAL A 17 18.54 -22.89 6.94
CA VAL A 17 18.50 -22.49 8.35
C VAL A 17 17.13 -21.88 8.68
N GLY A 18 16.59 -21.00 7.84
CA GLY A 18 15.26 -20.43 8.01
C GLY A 18 14.15 -21.50 8.03
N VAL A 19 14.23 -22.49 7.15
CA VAL A 19 13.30 -23.63 7.12
C VAL A 19 13.45 -24.53 8.34
N LEU A 20 14.65 -24.73 8.88
CA LEU A 20 14.85 -25.51 10.11
C LEU A 20 14.31 -24.79 11.35
N LEU A 21 14.49 -23.47 11.42
CA LEU A 21 14.02 -22.66 12.55
C LEU A 21 12.50 -22.44 12.54
N PHE A 22 11.93 -22.13 11.37
CA PHE A 22 10.52 -21.74 11.25
C PHE A 22 9.64 -22.83 10.64
N GLY A 23 10.22 -23.81 9.95
CA GLY A 23 9.50 -24.86 9.24
C GLY A 23 9.18 -24.48 7.78
N ALA A 24 9.25 -25.46 6.88
CA ALA A 24 9.01 -25.27 5.43
C ALA A 24 7.61 -24.73 5.09
N LYS A 25 6.63 -24.94 5.99
CA LYS A 25 5.26 -24.46 5.83
C LYS A 25 5.09 -22.96 6.14
N LYS A 26 6.01 -22.35 6.91
CA LYS A 26 5.86 -20.94 7.31
C LYS A 26 6.09 -19.96 6.18
N ILE A 27 7.05 -20.22 5.29
CA ILE A 27 7.29 -19.34 4.13
C ILE A 27 6.06 -19.22 3.22
N PRO A 28 5.41 -20.32 2.76
CA PRO A 28 4.19 -20.20 1.95
C PRO A 28 2.98 -19.66 2.73
N GLU A 29 2.87 -19.92 4.04
CA GLU A 29 1.83 -19.33 4.88
C GLU A 29 1.97 -17.80 4.98
N LEU A 30 3.19 -17.31 5.24
CA LEU A 30 3.50 -15.89 5.30
C LEU A 30 3.22 -15.21 3.95
N ALA A 31 3.70 -15.78 2.84
CA ALA A 31 3.42 -15.26 1.51
C ALA A 31 1.92 -15.17 1.21
N ARG A 32 1.13 -16.19 1.59
CA ARG A 32 -0.33 -16.16 1.43
C ARG A 32 -0.99 -15.09 2.30
N SER A 33 -0.58 -14.95 3.56
CA SER A 33 -1.15 -13.95 4.46
C SER A 33 -0.81 -12.52 4.03
N LEU A 34 0.44 -12.28 3.64
CA LEU A 34 0.91 -11.00 3.14
C LEU A 34 0.24 -10.68 1.80
N GLY A 35 0.16 -11.64 0.88
CA GLY A 35 -0.54 -11.47 -0.39
C GLY A 35 -2.02 -11.14 -0.23
N ARG A 36 -2.71 -11.75 0.75
CA ARG A 36 -4.10 -11.38 1.10
C ARG A 36 -4.17 -9.96 1.66
N ALA A 37 -3.31 -9.61 2.61
CA ALA A 37 -3.29 -8.27 3.21
C ALA A 37 -3.01 -7.18 2.16
N THR A 38 -2.00 -7.38 1.31
CA THR A 38 -1.68 -6.46 0.20
C THR A 38 -2.82 -6.37 -0.80
N GLY A 39 -3.45 -7.51 -1.15
CA GLY A 39 -4.58 -7.53 -2.08
C GLY A 39 -5.82 -6.80 -1.55
N GLU A 40 -6.17 -6.97 -0.27
CA GLU A 40 -7.27 -6.21 0.34
C GLU A 40 -6.94 -4.72 0.48
N TYR A 41 -5.69 -4.38 0.79
CA TYR A 41 -5.23 -2.98 0.83
C TYR A 41 -5.34 -2.30 -0.55
N GLU A 42 -4.91 -2.97 -1.62
CA GLU A 42 -4.98 -2.42 -2.97
C GLU A 42 -6.43 -2.22 -3.44
N LYS A 43 -7.33 -3.14 -3.10
CA LYS A 43 -8.78 -2.98 -3.33
C LYS A 43 -9.34 -1.76 -2.60
N ALA A 44 -9.06 -1.62 -1.31
CA ALA A 44 -9.52 -0.48 -0.50
C ALA A 44 -8.99 0.85 -1.05
N ARG A 45 -7.73 0.89 -1.48
CA ARG A 45 -7.12 2.07 -2.12
C ARG A 45 -7.86 2.44 -3.41
N LEU A 46 -8.16 1.46 -4.27
CA LEU A 46 -8.88 1.69 -5.53
C LEU A 46 -10.32 2.18 -5.30
N GLU A 47 -10.99 1.65 -4.28
CA GLU A 47 -12.34 2.08 -3.87
C GLU A 47 -12.32 3.53 -3.34
N ALA A 48 -11.36 3.88 -2.49
CA ALA A 48 -11.17 5.25 -2.02
C ALA A 48 -10.92 6.24 -3.17
N GLU A 49 -10.08 5.88 -4.14
CA GLU A 49 -9.84 6.69 -5.33
C GLU A 49 -11.11 6.91 -6.14
N ARG A 50 -11.92 5.85 -6.33
CA ARG A 50 -13.21 5.94 -7.02
C ARG A 50 -14.21 6.82 -6.28
N GLU A 51 -14.29 6.70 -4.96
CA GLU A 51 -15.16 7.57 -4.17
C GLU A 51 -14.78 9.04 -4.35
N ILE A 52 -13.51 9.39 -4.18
CA ILE A 52 -13.03 10.79 -4.30
C ILE A 52 -13.31 11.34 -5.70
N ARG A 53 -13.06 10.53 -6.73
CA ARG A 53 -13.31 10.90 -8.12
C ARG A 53 -14.81 11.04 -8.41
N GLY A 54 -15.66 10.23 -7.78
CA GLY A 54 -17.12 10.34 -7.83
C GLY A 54 -17.64 11.61 -7.15
N TYR A 55 -17.15 11.93 -5.94
CA TYR A 55 -17.50 13.16 -5.22
C TYR A 55 -17.07 14.43 -5.98
N ARG A 56 -15.92 14.39 -6.68
CA ARG A 56 -15.48 15.49 -7.54
C ARG A 56 -16.44 15.78 -8.70
N ALA A 57 -17.14 14.75 -9.20
CA ALA A 57 -18.11 14.89 -10.29
C ALA A 57 -19.50 15.34 -9.83
N ASP A 58 -19.90 14.98 -8.59
CA ASP A 58 -21.25 15.24 -8.04
C ASP A 58 -21.36 16.56 -7.25
N GLY A 59 -20.24 17.25 -6.96
CA GLY A 59 -20.23 18.54 -6.26
C GLY A 59 -20.68 18.50 -4.79
N SER A 60 -20.97 17.31 -4.27
CA SER A 60 -21.38 17.08 -2.88
C SER A 60 -20.20 17.24 -1.91
N LYS A 61 -20.42 17.93 -0.78
CA LYS A 61 -19.41 18.04 0.29
C LYS A 61 -19.21 16.67 0.94
N MET A 62 -17.99 16.14 0.88
CA MET A 62 -17.59 14.94 1.61
C MET A 62 -17.62 15.24 3.11
N SER A 63 -18.11 14.31 3.93
CA SER A 63 -18.04 14.47 5.38
C SER A 63 -16.60 14.46 5.86
N ARG A 64 -16.30 15.21 6.92
CA ARG A 64 -14.99 15.20 7.62
C ARG A 64 -14.50 13.78 7.85
N GLU A 65 -15.37 12.90 8.33
CA GLU A 65 -15.07 11.49 8.61
C GLU A 65 -14.54 10.75 7.37
N LYS A 66 -15.15 10.97 6.19
CA LYS A 66 -14.67 10.38 4.94
C LYS A 66 -13.32 10.93 4.51
N LEU A 67 -13.13 12.24 4.61
CA LEU A 67 -11.84 12.89 4.30
C LEU A 67 -10.71 12.33 5.17
N GLU A 68 -10.96 12.14 6.46
CA GLU A 68 -9.98 11.57 7.39
C GLU A 68 -9.67 10.10 7.09
N ALA A 69 -10.69 9.29 6.77
CA ALA A 69 -10.50 7.87 6.42
C ALA A 69 -9.61 7.72 5.17
N ILE A 70 -9.87 8.55 4.16
CA ILE A 70 -9.09 8.60 2.93
C ILE A 70 -7.66 9.08 3.20
N ALA A 71 -7.49 10.17 3.95
CA ALA A 71 -6.18 10.71 4.30
C ALA A 71 -5.31 9.66 4.98
N ARG A 72 -5.85 8.95 5.97
CA ARG A 72 -5.14 7.86 6.68
C ARG A 72 -4.75 6.73 5.74
N THR A 73 -5.61 6.38 4.78
CA THR A 73 -5.33 5.34 3.77
C THR A 73 -4.19 5.76 2.84
N LEU A 74 -4.06 7.06 2.54
CA LEU A 74 -2.98 7.61 1.72
C LEU A 74 -1.71 7.97 2.51
N GLY A 75 -1.68 7.73 3.83
CA GLY A 75 -0.56 8.10 4.70
C GLY A 75 -0.45 9.60 4.98
N ILE A 76 -1.55 10.34 4.81
CA ILE A 76 -1.67 11.77 5.09
C ILE A 76 -2.21 11.94 6.52
N ASP A 77 -1.54 12.75 7.33
CA ASP A 77 -2.05 13.13 8.66
C ASP A 77 -3.17 14.20 8.52
N PRO A 78 -4.39 13.92 9.03
CA PRO A 78 -5.50 14.86 9.03
C PRO A 78 -5.46 15.88 10.18
N SER A 79 -4.58 15.69 11.17
CA SER A 79 -4.56 16.50 12.38
C SER A 79 -4.17 17.95 12.08
N GLY A 80 -4.97 18.91 12.56
CA GLY A 80 -4.70 20.34 12.43
C GLY A 80 -4.97 20.95 11.06
N LYS A 81 -5.56 20.19 10.12
CA LYS A 81 -6.01 20.69 8.80
C LYS A 81 -7.52 20.90 8.78
N ASP A 82 -8.00 21.95 8.11
CA ASP A 82 -9.42 22.09 7.79
C ASP A 82 -9.83 21.19 6.62
N ASP A 83 -11.13 21.15 6.32
CA ASP A 83 -11.71 20.22 5.35
C ASP A 83 -11.24 20.51 3.91
N ASP A 84 -11.04 21.79 3.57
CA ASP A 84 -10.63 22.21 2.23
C ASP A 84 -9.13 21.95 2.02
N GLU A 85 -8.30 22.22 3.04
CA GLU A 85 -6.88 21.87 3.05
C GLU A 85 -6.65 20.36 2.96
N LEU A 86 -7.38 19.57 3.76
CA LEU A 86 -7.26 18.12 3.76
C LEU A 86 -7.68 17.53 2.42
N LYS A 87 -8.76 18.04 1.83
CA LYS A 87 -9.21 17.66 0.49
C LYS A 87 -8.18 17.99 -0.59
N ALA A 88 -7.59 19.19 -0.56
CA ALA A 88 -6.59 19.60 -1.54
C ALA A 88 -5.32 18.72 -1.50
N GLU A 89 -4.91 18.31 -0.29
CA GLU A 89 -3.75 17.44 -0.10
C GLU A 89 -4.02 16.00 -0.59
N ILE A 90 -5.21 15.46 -0.29
CA ILE A 90 -5.69 14.18 -0.81
C ILE A 90 -5.71 14.20 -2.35
N GLU A 91 -6.25 15.26 -2.95
CA GLU A 91 -6.31 15.43 -4.41
C GLU A 91 -4.92 15.51 -5.04
N ARG A 92 -3.97 16.20 -4.38
CA ARG A 92 -2.57 16.26 -4.81
C ARG A 92 -1.87 14.91 -4.76
N ALA A 93 -2.07 14.14 -3.69
CA ALA A 93 -1.49 12.82 -3.53
C ALA A 93 -1.99 11.83 -4.58
N ILE A 94 -3.26 11.92 -4.96
CA ILE A 94 -3.84 11.12 -6.04
C ILE A 94 -3.35 11.60 -7.41
N GLY A 95 -3.38 12.92 -7.66
CA GLY A 95 -2.97 13.51 -8.93
C GLY A 95 -1.50 13.27 -9.28
N SER A 96 -0.58 13.36 -8.31
CA SER A 96 0.85 13.10 -8.52
C SER A 96 1.15 11.62 -8.82
N SER A 97 0.37 10.69 -8.28
CA SER A 97 0.49 9.26 -8.61
C SER A 97 0.06 8.93 -10.04
N SER A 98 -0.77 9.78 -10.66
CA SER A 98 -1.27 9.62 -12.04
C SER A 98 -0.40 10.30 -13.11
N SER A 99 0.46 11.26 -12.74
CA SER A 99 1.26 12.05 -13.69
C SER A 99 2.67 11.51 -13.94
N SER A 100 3.14 10.52 -13.17
CA SER A 100 4.46 9.91 -13.34
C SER A 100 4.50 8.71 -14.32
N SER A 101 3.40 8.45 -15.05
CA SER A 101 3.30 7.36 -16.04
C SER A 101 3.16 7.84 -17.49
N LYS A 102 3.66 9.03 -17.84
CA LYS A 102 3.76 9.47 -19.24
C LYS A 102 5.20 9.64 -19.68
#